data_AF-A0A7H9E674-F1
#
_entry.id   AF-A0A7H9E674-F1
#
_cell.length_a   1.000
_cell.length_b   1.000
_cell.length_c   1.000
_cell.angle_alpha   90.00
_cell.angle_beta   90.00
_cell.angle_gamma   90.00
#
_symmetry.space_group_name_H-M   'P 1'
#
loop_
_entity.id
_entity.type
_entity.pdbx_description
1 polymer ?
#
loop_
_entity_poly.entity_id
_entity_poly.type
_entity_poly.pdbx_seq_one_letter_code
_entity_poly.pdbx_strand_id
1 'polypeptide(L)'
;MTRFQSEKLKQEVVLRDPVHGYIHIEDKVVLDILKSKEFQRMRRIKQLGPVSYVFPGATHTRFEHNLGVYELTRRICDIFSKKYPSVTPGDGLWDDDNRLLVECAGLLHDIGHGPYSHTFEHLFGTNHEKIGQKIITDPNTEINHALKQVAPNFPELVASVIAKTYPNPQVVKMISSQADADRMDYLQRDAYFTGVNYGRFDLSRILRVIRPYQNGICFTNNGMHAVEDYIVSRYQMYQQVYFHRVGRSMEVILHHLLERAQAVYKKGNLQVTPSLAKFLEGNWTLEDYLKLDDGVMETNFSMWTQAQDPILSDLAKRYLYRKPLASVRIDEETKNLLSKLKSLIKQAGFNPDYYTATNSAFDEPYDAYKPTGKNANSQIEIMQDDGSMIELSQLSPLVRALNGTFQGDERFFFPKIMLSHDEDQPQIFDPLYEQFQKYVKNGALRYLRRPKREQKK
;
A
#
# COMPACT_ATOMS: atom_id res chain seq x y z
N MET A 1 31.09 -13.70 -8.83
CA MET A 1 30.24 -13.43 -7.66
C MET A 1 29.96 -14.75 -6.96
N THR A 2 29.39 -14.75 -5.76
CA THR A 2 28.98 -16.01 -5.11
C THR A 2 27.68 -16.48 -5.74
N ARG A 3 27.70 -17.63 -6.41
CA ARG A 3 26.50 -18.26 -6.96
C ARG A 3 25.68 -18.88 -5.84
N PHE A 4 24.51 -18.32 -5.55
CA PHE A 4 23.58 -18.90 -4.59
C PHE A 4 22.76 -19.99 -5.27
N GLN A 5 22.74 -21.19 -4.68
CA GLN A 5 21.98 -22.32 -5.19
C GLN A 5 21.09 -22.87 -4.07
N SER A 6 19.88 -23.26 -4.44
CA SER A 6 19.01 -24.08 -3.60
C SER A 6 18.96 -25.49 -4.16
N GLU A 7 18.66 -26.47 -3.30
CA GLU A 7 18.26 -27.79 -3.76
C GLU A 7 17.01 -27.66 -4.64
N LYS A 8 17.04 -28.22 -5.84
CA LYS A 8 15.86 -28.26 -6.71
C LYS A 8 14.87 -29.32 -6.24
N LEU A 9 13.59 -29.02 -6.32
CA LEU A 9 12.53 -29.95 -6.02
C LEU A 9 12.51 -31.09 -7.05
N LYS A 10 12.19 -32.31 -6.60
CA LYS A 10 12.06 -33.48 -7.50
C LYS A 10 10.95 -33.29 -8.56
N GLN A 11 9.91 -32.57 -8.18
CA GLN A 11 8.80 -32.17 -9.04
C GLN A 11 8.49 -30.71 -8.73
N GLU A 12 8.28 -29.92 -9.77
CA GLU A 12 7.82 -28.55 -9.65
C GLU A 12 6.50 -28.49 -8.87
N VAL A 13 6.41 -27.55 -7.93
CA VAL A 13 5.15 -27.23 -7.26
C VAL A 13 4.51 -26.07 -8.01
N VAL A 14 3.29 -26.30 -8.51
CA VAL A 14 2.53 -25.32 -9.25
C VAL A 14 1.29 -24.90 -8.46
N LEU A 15 1.13 -23.60 -8.23
CA LEU A 15 -0.06 -23.04 -7.57
C LEU A 15 -0.93 -22.33 -8.59
N ARG A 16 -2.25 -22.54 -8.54
CA ARG A 16 -3.19 -21.79 -9.38
C ARG A 16 -3.31 -20.37 -8.85
N ASP A 17 -3.14 -19.38 -9.73
CA ASP A 17 -3.35 -17.97 -9.41
C ASP A 17 -4.28 -17.34 -10.46
N PRO A 18 -5.34 -16.60 -10.04
CA PRO A 18 -6.29 -16.02 -10.99
C PRO A 18 -5.70 -14.89 -11.85
N VAL A 19 -4.58 -14.28 -11.45
CA VAL A 19 -3.99 -13.13 -12.15
C VAL A 19 -2.92 -13.59 -13.15
N HIS A 20 -1.99 -14.44 -12.71
CA HIS A 20 -0.86 -14.91 -13.52
C HIS A 20 -1.06 -16.31 -14.10
N GLY A 21 -2.20 -16.94 -13.83
CA GLY A 21 -2.53 -18.31 -14.25
C GLY A 21 -1.92 -19.36 -13.31
N TYR A 22 -0.60 -19.41 -13.24
CA TYR A 22 0.14 -20.33 -12.39
C TYR A 22 1.39 -19.68 -11.79
N ILE A 23 1.70 -20.07 -10.55
CA ILE A 23 2.94 -19.73 -9.84
C ILE A 23 3.80 -20.98 -9.81
N HIS A 24 5.04 -20.86 -10.30
CA HIS A 24 5.94 -21.99 -10.55
C HIS A 24 7.06 -22.01 -9.51
N ILE A 25 7.16 -23.08 -8.70
CA ILE A 25 8.14 -23.20 -7.63
C ILE A 25 9.03 -24.42 -7.90
N GLU A 26 10.31 -24.15 -8.16
CA GLU A 26 11.32 -25.18 -8.42
C GLU A 26 12.35 -25.33 -7.29
N ASP A 27 12.60 -24.28 -6.52
CA ASP A 27 13.65 -24.23 -5.50
C ASP A 27 13.10 -24.59 -4.11
N LYS A 28 13.80 -25.48 -3.41
CA LYS A 28 13.41 -25.94 -2.08
C LYS A 28 13.33 -24.80 -1.07
N VAL A 29 14.26 -23.83 -1.11
CA VAL A 29 14.23 -22.67 -0.21
C VAL A 29 12.95 -21.85 -0.37
N VAL A 30 12.46 -21.67 -1.61
CA VAL A 30 11.21 -20.96 -1.90
C VAL A 30 10.03 -21.71 -1.32
N LEU A 31 9.99 -23.04 -1.49
CA LEU A 31 8.94 -23.88 -0.90
C LEU A 31 8.98 -23.88 0.64
N ASP A 32 10.17 -23.86 1.24
CA ASP A 32 10.33 -23.84 2.70
C ASP A 32 9.93 -22.46 3.27
N ILE A 33 10.27 -21.35 2.59
CA ILE A 33 9.74 -20.01 2.93
C ILE A 33 8.22 -20.02 2.85
N LEU A 34 7.65 -20.56 1.78
CA LEU A 34 6.19 -20.63 1.60
C LEU A 34 5.50 -21.37 2.75
N LYS A 35 6.12 -22.43 3.27
CA LYS A 35 5.59 -23.24 4.38
C LYS A 35 5.77 -22.59 5.75
N SER A 36 6.65 -21.60 5.87
CA SER A 36 6.94 -20.95 7.14
C SER A 36 5.68 -20.32 7.77
N LYS A 37 5.60 -20.36 9.10
CA LYS A 37 4.50 -19.72 9.84
C LYS A 37 4.43 -18.22 9.59
N GLU A 38 5.57 -17.54 9.42
CA GLU A 38 5.62 -16.10 9.16
C GLU A 38 5.03 -15.77 7.80
N PHE A 39 5.32 -16.57 6.76
CA PHE A 39 4.75 -16.36 5.43
C PHE A 39 3.26 -16.75 5.38
N GLN A 40 2.88 -17.88 5.99
CA GLN A 40 1.47 -18.30 6.07
C GLN A 40 0.57 -17.29 6.80
N ARG A 41 1.13 -16.45 7.68
CA ARG A 41 0.36 -15.37 8.33
C ARG A 41 -0.22 -14.35 7.33
N MET A 42 0.44 -14.15 6.18
CA MET A 42 0.00 -13.19 5.16
C MET A 42 -1.39 -13.54 4.59
N ARG A 43 -1.83 -14.79 4.69
CA ARG A 43 -3.20 -15.22 4.30
C ARG A 43 -4.31 -14.56 5.11
N ARG A 44 -3.97 -13.96 6.25
CA ARG A 44 -4.92 -13.34 7.19
C ARG A 44 -4.80 -11.82 7.20
N ILE A 45 -4.04 -11.25 6.27
CA ILE A 45 -3.83 -9.80 6.14
C ILE A 45 -4.25 -9.40 4.73
N LYS A 46 -5.35 -8.65 4.62
CA LYS A 46 -5.87 -8.16 3.32
C LYS A 46 -4.86 -7.18 2.70
N GLN A 47 -4.72 -7.25 1.37
CA GLN A 47 -3.86 -6.32 0.62
C GLN A 47 -4.36 -4.88 0.73
N LEU A 48 -5.66 -4.67 0.49
CA LEU A 48 -6.27 -3.34 0.43
C LEU A 48 -7.09 -2.98 1.68
N GLY A 49 -6.96 -3.74 2.77
CA GLY A 49 -7.62 -3.48 4.05
C GLY A 49 -9.10 -3.06 3.93
N PRO A 50 -9.45 -1.81 4.31
CA PRO A 50 -10.84 -1.35 4.34
C PRO A 50 -11.42 -1.01 2.96
N VAL A 51 -10.64 -1.04 1.88
CA VAL A 51 -11.15 -0.85 0.50
C VAL A 51 -12.19 -1.91 0.13
N SER A 52 -12.16 -3.08 0.77
CA SER A 52 -13.21 -4.12 0.66
C SER A 52 -14.62 -3.62 1.02
N TYR A 53 -14.75 -2.59 1.86
CA TYR A 53 -16.05 -1.95 2.14
C TYR A 53 -16.55 -1.10 0.96
N VAL A 54 -15.70 -0.73 0.01
CA VAL A 54 -16.09 -0.03 -1.22
C VAL A 54 -16.25 -1.02 -2.37
N PHE A 55 -15.28 -1.91 -2.53
CA PHE A 55 -15.23 -2.93 -3.57
C PHE A 55 -15.31 -4.30 -2.91
N PRO A 56 -16.50 -4.92 -2.81
CA PRO A 56 -16.68 -6.16 -2.04
C PRO A 56 -15.83 -7.34 -2.50
N GLY A 57 -15.34 -7.33 -3.75
CA GLY A 57 -14.43 -8.35 -4.28
C GLY A 57 -12.96 -8.18 -3.87
N ALA A 58 -12.56 -7.03 -3.32
CA ALA A 58 -11.19 -6.72 -2.89
C ALA A 58 -10.83 -7.42 -1.56
N THR A 59 -10.98 -8.75 -1.54
CA THR A 59 -10.74 -9.62 -0.38
C THR A 59 -9.41 -10.34 -0.45
N HIS A 60 -8.61 -10.08 -1.48
CA HIS A 60 -7.30 -10.69 -1.65
C HIS A 60 -6.32 -10.24 -0.56
N THR A 61 -5.36 -11.10 -0.29
CA THR A 61 -4.41 -11.00 0.82
C THR A 61 -3.00 -10.76 0.33
N ARG A 62 -2.12 -10.34 1.24
CA ARG A 62 -0.69 -10.17 0.95
C ARG A 62 0.00 -11.47 0.55
N PHE A 63 -0.61 -12.63 0.85
CA PHE A 63 -0.05 -13.93 0.48
C PHE A 63 -0.01 -14.13 -1.03
N GLU A 64 -1.16 -13.99 -1.72
CA GLU A 64 -1.20 -14.13 -3.17
C GLU A 64 -0.46 -12.99 -3.90
N HIS A 65 -0.41 -11.80 -3.32
CA HIS A 65 0.41 -10.70 -3.84
C HIS A 65 1.90 -11.07 -3.85
N ASN A 66 2.47 -11.48 -2.70
CA ASN A 66 3.86 -11.92 -2.61
C ASN A 66 4.20 -13.07 -3.57
N LEU A 67 3.28 -14.03 -3.75
CA LEU A 67 3.45 -15.10 -4.74
C LEU A 67 3.46 -14.58 -6.18
N GLY A 68 2.60 -13.61 -6.49
CA GLY A 68 2.57 -12.99 -7.80
C GLY A 68 3.82 -12.17 -8.11
N VAL A 69 4.34 -11.42 -7.13
CA VAL A 69 5.62 -10.70 -7.25
C VAL A 69 6.78 -11.67 -7.47
N TYR A 70 6.79 -12.80 -6.76
CA TYR A 70 7.74 -13.89 -7.00
C TYR A 70 7.65 -14.42 -8.45
N GLU A 71 6.45 -14.76 -8.94
CA GLU A 71 6.29 -15.28 -10.31
C GLU A 71 6.71 -14.26 -11.37
N LEU A 72 6.38 -12.98 -11.20
CA LEU A 72 6.83 -11.94 -12.12
C LEU A 72 8.35 -11.78 -12.10
N THR A 73 8.96 -11.81 -10.91
CA THR A 73 10.41 -11.76 -10.73
C THR A 73 11.10 -12.94 -11.45
N ARG A 74 10.59 -14.16 -11.25
CA ARG A 74 11.05 -15.38 -11.91
C ARG A 74 10.97 -15.27 -13.44
N ARG A 75 9.84 -14.81 -13.97
CA ARG A 75 9.63 -14.59 -15.42
C ARG A 75 10.58 -13.53 -15.99
N ILE A 76 10.84 -12.45 -15.25
CA ILE A 76 11.80 -11.41 -15.65
C ILE A 76 13.21 -12.01 -15.69
N CYS A 77 13.60 -12.77 -14.66
CA CYS A 77 14.88 -13.48 -14.63
C CYS A 77 15.03 -14.41 -15.83
N ASP A 78 14.04 -15.25 -16.15
CA ASP A 78 14.08 -16.14 -17.32
C ASP A 78 14.32 -15.38 -18.63
N ILE A 79 13.65 -14.25 -18.81
CA ILE A 79 13.82 -13.41 -19.99
C ILE A 79 15.24 -12.83 -20.02
N PHE A 80 15.74 -12.37 -18.88
CA PHE A 80 17.06 -11.78 -18.75
C PHE A 80 18.18 -12.80 -18.98
N SER A 81 18.15 -13.97 -18.34
CA SER A 81 19.16 -15.01 -18.54
C SER A 81 19.19 -15.52 -19.98
N LYS A 82 18.04 -15.55 -20.67
CA LYS A 82 17.95 -16.01 -22.06
C LYS A 82 18.38 -14.96 -23.08
N LYS A 83 17.99 -13.69 -22.91
CA LYS A 83 18.20 -12.64 -23.92
C LYS A 83 19.38 -11.73 -23.63
N TYR A 84 19.72 -11.55 -22.36
CA TYR A 84 20.68 -10.56 -21.88
C TYR A 84 21.66 -11.18 -20.86
N PRO A 85 22.27 -12.36 -21.12
CA PRO A 85 23.22 -12.95 -20.18
C PRO A 85 24.48 -12.09 -20.09
N SER A 86 24.95 -11.84 -18.86
CA SER A 86 26.24 -11.18 -18.64
C SER A 86 27.39 -12.05 -19.11
N VAL A 87 28.34 -11.41 -19.78
CA VAL A 87 29.57 -12.01 -20.31
C VAL A 87 30.76 -11.59 -19.46
N THR A 88 30.77 -10.33 -19.02
CA THR A 88 31.83 -9.79 -18.15
C THR A 88 31.24 -8.95 -17.03
N PRO A 89 31.82 -8.97 -15.82
CA PRO A 89 31.31 -8.18 -14.69
C PRO A 89 31.15 -6.70 -15.05
N GLY A 90 29.95 -6.17 -14.86
CA GLY A 90 29.66 -4.75 -15.09
C GLY A 90 29.34 -4.36 -16.53
N ASP A 91 29.16 -5.31 -17.45
CA ASP A 91 28.72 -5.06 -18.84
C ASP A 91 27.26 -4.55 -18.97
N GLY A 92 26.56 -4.40 -17.84
CA GLY A 92 25.18 -3.95 -17.78
C GLY A 92 24.16 -5.01 -18.20
N LEU A 93 24.58 -6.24 -18.45
CA LEU A 93 23.70 -7.37 -18.70
C LEU A 93 23.40 -8.12 -17.39
N TRP A 94 22.58 -9.18 -17.45
CA TRP A 94 22.09 -9.89 -16.28
C TRP A 94 23.01 -11.04 -15.86
N ASP A 95 23.47 -10.98 -14.61
CA ASP A 95 24.16 -12.09 -13.94
C ASP A 95 23.15 -12.96 -13.19
N ASP A 96 22.89 -14.15 -13.73
CA ASP A 96 21.90 -15.09 -13.21
C ASP A 96 22.26 -15.69 -11.85
N ASP A 97 23.50 -15.51 -11.37
CA ASP A 97 23.87 -15.84 -10.00
C ASP A 97 23.04 -15.04 -8.96
N ASN A 98 22.42 -13.93 -9.37
CA ASN A 98 21.53 -13.11 -8.54
C ASN A 98 20.06 -13.60 -8.54
N ARG A 99 19.68 -14.57 -9.37
CA ARG A 99 18.29 -15.05 -9.55
C ARG A 99 17.64 -15.44 -8.22
N LEU A 100 18.26 -16.36 -7.49
CA LEU A 100 17.69 -16.88 -6.24
C LEU A 100 17.54 -15.79 -5.17
N LEU A 101 18.48 -14.82 -5.14
CA LEU A 101 18.44 -13.68 -4.24
C LEU A 101 17.25 -12.77 -4.54
N VAL A 102 17.08 -12.37 -5.81
CA VAL A 102 15.99 -11.47 -6.20
C VAL A 102 14.63 -12.15 -6.09
N GLU A 103 14.53 -13.45 -6.39
CA GLU A 103 13.30 -14.23 -6.21
C GLU A 103 12.89 -14.34 -4.74
N CYS A 104 13.83 -14.64 -3.84
CA CYS A 104 13.56 -14.64 -2.39
C CYS A 104 13.18 -13.24 -1.89
N ALA A 105 13.85 -12.19 -2.37
CA ALA A 105 13.53 -10.81 -2.01
C ALA A 105 12.13 -10.40 -2.50
N GLY A 106 11.77 -10.75 -3.74
CA GLY A 106 10.44 -10.50 -4.29
C GLY A 106 9.34 -11.24 -3.55
N LEU A 107 9.57 -12.50 -3.19
CA LEU A 107 8.64 -13.27 -2.36
C LEU A 107 8.45 -12.67 -0.96
N LEU A 108 9.49 -12.06 -0.39
CA LEU A 108 9.50 -11.59 1.01
C LEU A 108 9.35 -10.08 1.17
N HIS A 109 9.23 -9.31 0.08
CA HIS A 109 9.27 -7.84 0.14
C HIS A 109 8.22 -7.26 1.11
N ASP A 110 7.06 -7.91 1.19
CA ASP A 110 5.92 -7.47 1.98
C ASP A 110 5.74 -8.23 3.31
N ILE A 111 6.68 -9.10 3.69
CA ILE A 111 6.54 -9.98 4.87
C ILE A 111 6.40 -9.22 6.19
N GLY A 112 6.92 -7.99 6.22
CA GLY A 112 6.89 -7.09 7.36
C GLY A 112 5.56 -6.39 7.60
N HIS A 113 4.59 -6.50 6.69
CA HIS A 113 3.28 -5.86 6.87
C HIS A 113 2.48 -6.49 8.01
N GLY A 114 1.78 -5.63 8.75
CA GLY A 114 0.80 -6.00 9.77
C GLY A 114 -0.63 -5.69 9.30
N PRO A 115 -1.63 -6.01 10.13
CA PRO A 115 -3.03 -5.74 9.80
C PRO A 115 -3.24 -4.25 9.56
N TYR A 116 -3.93 -3.91 8.47
CA TYR A 116 -4.19 -2.53 8.05
C TYR A 116 -2.96 -1.62 7.90
N SER A 117 -1.76 -2.21 7.91
CA SER A 117 -0.46 -1.63 7.54
C SER A 117 -0.29 -0.15 7.94
N HIS A 118 -0.53 0.82 7.05
CA HIS A 118 -0.28 2.24 7.33
C HIS A 118 -1.02 2.77 8.55
N THR A 119 -2.27 2.37 8.78
CA THR A 119 -3.00 2.78 9.99
C THR A 119 -2.32 2.25 11.25
N PHE A 120 -1.78 1.04 11.18
CA PHE A 120 -1.06 0.39 12.28
C PHE A 120 0.33 1.00 12.50
N GLU A 121 1.05 1.32 11.43
CA GLU A 121 2.34 1.99 11.45
C GLU A 121 2.28 3.34 12.15
N HIS A 122 1.34 4.18 11.74
CA HIS A 122 1.18 5.50 12.31
C HIS A 122 0.87 5.44 13.81
N LEU A 123 0.01 4.51 14.24
CA LEU A 123 -0.40 4.43 15.64
C LEU A 123 0.69 3.85 16.55
N PHE A 124 1.40 2.81 16.10
CA PHE A 124 2.36 2.08 16.94
C PHE A 124 3.82 2.38 16.62
N GLY A 125 4.09 3.35 15.74
CA GLY A 125 5.44 3.72 15.33
C GLY A 125 6.20 2.58 14.66
N THR A 126 5.49 1.70 13.96
CA THR A 126 6.09 0.57 13.24
C THR A 126 6.48 0.97 11.82
N ASN A 127 7.37 0.19 11.21
CA ASN A 127 7.76 0.36 9.81
C ASN A 127 7.91 -1.03 9.20
N HIS A 128 7.07 -1.35 8.22
CA HIS A 128 6.97 -2.67 7.61
C HIS A 128 8.28 -3.09 6.94
N GLU A 129 9.00 -2.19 6.24
CA GLU A 129 10.30 -2.53 5.64
C GLU A 129 11.32 -2.97 6.72
N LYS A 130 11.39 -2.24 7.85
CA LYS A 130 12.28 -2.58 8.98
C LYS A 130 11.84 -3.86 9.68
N ILE A 131 10.54 -4.10 9.81
CA ILE A 131 10.02 -5.33 10.40
C ILE A 131 10.28 -6.52 9.47
N GLY A 132 10.13 -6.35 8.15
CA GLY A 132 10.45 -7.36 7.16
C GLY A 132 11.91 -7.77 7.25
N GLN A 133 12.83 -6.81 7.32
CA GLN A 133 14.25 -7.07 7.58
C GLN A 133 14.45 -7.85 8.89
N LYS A 134 13.81 -7.43 9.98
CA LYS A 134 13.89 -8.16 11.27
C LYS A 134 13.41 -9.60 11.14
N ILE A 135 12.25 -9.84 10.53
CA ILE A 135 11.71 -11.19 10.31
C ILE A 135 12.73 -12.04 9.53
N ILE A 136 13.31 -11.49 8.47
CA ILE A 136 14.26 -12.20 7.61
C ILE A 136 15.55 -12.54 8.36
N THR A 137 16.07 -11.61 9.18
CA THR A 137 17.36 -11.77 9.86
C THR A 137 17.28 -12.39 11.26
N ASP A 138 16.08 -12.51 11.86
CA ASP A 138 15.92 -13.06 13.21
C ASP A 138 16.11 -14.58 13.19
N PRO A 139 17.11 -15.13 13.93
CA PRO A 139 17.41 -16.56 13.95
C PRO A 139 16.31 -17.43 14.55
N ASN A 140 15.26 -16.86 15.15
CA ASN A 140 14.14 -17.63 15.70
C ASN A 140 13.00 -17.85 14.69
N THR A 141 13.09 -17.27 13.49
CA THR A 141 12.05 -17.40 12.45
C THR A 141 12.32 -18.59 11.52
N GLU A 142 11.25 -19.20 11.03
CA GLU A 142 11.37 -20.30 10.06
C GLU A 142 11.88 -19.79 8.70
N ILE A 143 11.58 -18.54 8.36
CA ILE A 143 12.14 -17.85 7.17
C ILE A 143 13.68 -17.77 7.26
N ASN A 144 14.23 -17.32 8.39
CA ASN A 144 15.68 -17.25 8.55
C ASN A 144 16.33 -18.63 8.43
N HIS A 145 15.71 -19.64 9.05
CA HIS A 145 16.17 -21.02 8.94
C HIS A 145 16.16 -21.53 7.49
N ALA A 146 15.13 -21.23 6.71
CA ALA A 146 15.07 -21.59 5.30
C ALA A 146 16.19 -20.89 4.50
N LEU A 147 16.35 -19.58 4.67
CA LEU A 147 17.35 -18.79 3.94
C LEU A 147 18.78 -19.21 4.29
N LYS A 148 19.07 -19.57 5.55
CA LYS A 148 20.40 -20.06 5.97
C LYS A 148 20.82 -21.38 5.34
N GLN A 149 19.89 -22.17 4.81
CA GLN A 149 20.21 -23.38 4.05
C GLN A 149 20.93 -23.05 2.73
N VAL A 150 20.75 -21.83 2.19
CA VAL A 150 21.43 -21.37 0.98
C VAL A 150 22.85 -20.91 1.29
N ALA A 151 23.01 -19.99 2.23
CA ALA A 151 24.29 -19.57 2.78
C ALA A 151 24.12 -18.86 4.14
N PRO A 152 25.14 -18.88 5.03
CA PRO A 152 25.05 -18.23 6.34
C PRO A 152 24.70 -16.75 6.31
N ASN A 153 25.16 -16.01 5.29
CA ASN A 153 24.92 -14.57 5.10
C ASN A 153 23.76 -14.27 4.13
N PHE A 154 23.06 -15.29 3.64
CA PHE A 154 21.98 -15.11 2.66
C PHE A 154 20.79 -14.30 3.22
N PRO A 155 20.35 -14.48 4.48
CA PRO A 155 19.29 -13.66 5.06
C PRO A 155 19.60 -12.16 5.02
N GLU A 156 20.82 -11.75 5.35
CA GLU A 156 21.26 -10.36 5.34
C GLU A 156 21.27 -9.78 3.93
N LEU A 157 21.64 -10.59 2.92
CA LEU A 157 21.60 -10.18 1.53
C LEU A 157 20.15 -9.96 1.06
N VAL A 158 19.23 -10.88 1.36
CA VAL A 158 17.80 -10.71 1.04
C VAL A 158 17.25 -9.45 1.70
N ALA A 159 17.54 -9.25 2.98
CA ALA A 159 17.15 -8.05 3.72
C ALA A 159 17.71 -6.76 3.11
N SER A 160 18.96 -6.79 2.59
CA SER A 160 19.58 -5.63 1.94
C SER A 160 18.92 -5.24 0.61
N VAL A 161 18.32 -6.18 -0.11
CA VAL A 161 17.54 -5.89 -1.33
C VAL A 161 16.28 -5.12 -0.96
N ILE A 162 15.55 -5.57 0.06
CA ILE A 162 14.34 -4.91 0.57
C ILE A 162 14.68 -3.52 1.15
N ALA A 163 15.82 -3.41 1.84
CA ALA A 163 16.33 -2.14 2.35
C ALA A 163 16.85 -1.21 1.24
N LYS A 164 16.91 -1.66 -0.02
CA LYS A 164 17.43 -0.92 -1.19
C LYS A 164 18.90 -0.53 -1.03
N THR A 165 19.66 -1.29 -0.25
CA THR A 165 21.09 -1.10 0.01
C THR A 165 21.97 -2.14 -0.70
N TYR A 166 21.37 -3.17 -1.31
CA TYR A 166 22.11 -4.14 -2.10
C TYR A 166 22.81 -3.47 -3.31
N PRO A 167 24.09 -3.77 -3.60
CA PRO A 167 24.87 -2.99 -4.58
C PRO A 167 24.40 -3.11 -6.03
N ASN A 168 23.76 -4.24 -6.42
CA ASN A 168 23.33 -4.45 -7.79
C ASN A 168 21.98 -3.73 -8.04
N PRO A 169 21.94 -2.65 -8.85
CA PRO A 169 20.71 -1.91 -9.10
C PRO A 169 19.70 -2.70 -9.92
N GLN A 170 20.11 -3.70 -10.70
CA GLN A 170 19.20 -4.57 -11.45
C GLN A 170 18.34 -5.40 -10.49
N VAL A 171 18.96 -5.93 -9.43
CA VAL A 171 18.29 -6.70 -8.37
C VAL A 171 17.32 -5.82 -7.59
N VAL A 172 17.78 -4.65 -7.11
CA VAL A 172 16.94 -3.75 -6.32
C VAL A 172 15.76 -3.21 -7.13
N LYS A 173 16.00 -2.71 -8.35
CA LYS A 173 14.96 -2.07 -9.18
C LYS A 173 13.95 -3.07 -9.77
N MET A 174 14.27 -4.37 -9.79
CA MET A 174 13.30 -5.43 -10.14
C MET A 174 12.16 -5.51 -9.14
N ILE A 175 12.46 -5.28 -7.86
CA ILE A 175 11.48 -5.36 -6.77
C ILE A 175 10.94 -3.97 -6.40
N SER A 176 11.79 -2.93 -6.42
CA SER A 176 11.42 -1.57 -6.01
C SER A 176 11.96 -0.51 -6.98
N SER A 177 11.09 -0.01 -7.85
CA SER A 177 11.27 1.10 -8.79
C SER A 177 9.93 1.79 -9.11
N GLN A 178 9.80 2.46 -10.27
CA GLN A 178 8.51 2.97 -10.75
C GLN A 178 7.80 2.00 -11.69
N ALA A 179 8.47 0.92 -12.11
CA ALA A 179 7.95 -0.14 -12.97
C ALA A 179 8.62 -1.47 -12.59
N ASP A 180 8.33 -1.94 -11.38
CA ASP A 180 8.86 -3.13 -10.74
C ASP A 180 7.82 -4.27 -10.69
N ALA A 181 8.26 -5.46 -10.26
CA ALA A 181 7.41 -6.64 -10.12
C ALA A 181 6.30 -6.45 -9.07
N ASP A 182 6.56 -5.71 -8.00
CA ASP A 182 5.59 -5.35 -6.95
C ASP A 182 4.38 -4.61 -7.55
N ARG A 183 4.64 -3.44 -8.16
CA ARG A 183 3.60 -2.61 -8.78
C ARG A 183 2.91 -3.30 -9.94
N MET A 184 3.65 -4.07 -10.73
CA MET A 184 3.04 -4.83 -11.82
C MET A 184 2.07 -5.88 -11.30
N ASP A 185 2.36 -6.58 -10.20
CA ASP A 185 1.42 -7.51 -9.59
C ASP A 185 0.22 -6.79 -8.99
N TYR A 186 0.43 -5.86 -8.04
CA TYR A 186 -0.70 -5.30 -7.31
C TYR A 186 -1.65 -4.54 -8.23
N LEU A 187 -1.17 -3.82 -9.25
CA LEU A 187 -2.08 -3.10 -10.15
C LEU A 187 -3.02 -4.06 -10.88
N GLN A 188 -2.50 -5.17 -11.39
CA GLN A 188 -3.28 -6.20 -12.07
C GLN A 188 -4.20 -6.95 -11.11
N ARG A 189 -3.66 -7.33 -9.94
CA ARG A 189 -4.37 -8.09 -8.92
C ARG A 189 -5.50 -7.26 -8.30
N ASP A 190 -5.20 -6.04 -7.89
CA ASP A 190 -6.19 -5.11 -7.36
C ASP A 190 -7.27 -4.83 -8.41
N ALA A 191 -6.91 -4.61 -9.68
CA ALA A 191 -7.88 -4.43 -10.76
C ALA A 191 -8.78 -5.67 -10.94
N TYR A 192 -8.19 -6.86 -10.88
CA TYR A 192 -8.91 -8.12 -10.96
C TYR A 192 -9.94 -8.28 -9.83
N PHE A 193 -9.51 -8.12 -8.58
CA PHE A 193 -10.36 -8.36 -7.40
C PHE A 193 -11.36 -7.23 -7.13
N THR A 194 -11.02 -5.98 -7.45
CA THR A 194 -11.98 -4.86 -7.36
C THR A 194 -13.00 -4.87 -8.51
N GLY A 195 -12.71 -5.58 -9.60
CA GLY A 195 -13.55 -5.63 -10.80
C GLY A 195 -13.44 -4.39 -11.69
N VAL A 196 -12.44 -3.53 -11.49
CA VAL A 196 -12.22 -2.35 -12.34
C VAL A 196 -11.41 -2.74 -13.58
N ASN A 197 -11.95 -2.47 -14.77
CA ASN A 197 -11.28 -2.84 -16.01
C ASN A 197 -10.19 -1.83 -16.44
N TYR A 198 -10.22 -0.63 -15.88
CA TYR A 198 -9.29 0.46 -16.21
C TYR A 198 -7.90 0.32 -15.55
N GLY A 199 -7.70 -0.66 -14.66
CA GLY A 199 -6.39 -0.92 -14.05
C GLY A 199 -5.53 -1.95 -14.77
N ARG A 200 -6.03 -2.52 -15.89
CA ARG A 200 -5.36 -3.59 -16.62
C ARG A 200 -4.51 -3.02 -17.74
N PHE A 201 -3.24 -3.43 -17.78
CA PHE A 201 -2.30 -3.16 -18.87
C PHE A 201 -1.78 -4.47 -19.48
N ASP A 202 -1.16 -4.41 -20.67
CA ASP A 202 -0.57 -5.60 -21.30
C ASP A 202 0.79 -5.98 -20.66
N LEU A 203 0.73 -6.76 -19.58
CA LEU A 203 1.91 -7.30 -18.91
C LEU A 203 2.79 -8.14 -19.83
N SER A 204 2.20 -8.89 -20.76
CA SER A 204 2.96 -9.72 -21.70
C SER A 204 3.80 -8.87 -22.64
N ARG A 205 3.27 -7.71 -23.07
CA ARG A 205 4.02 -6.74 -23.88
C ARG A 205 5.12 -6.08 -23.08
N ILE A 206 4.89 -5.68 -21.83
CA ILE A 206 5.93 -5.10 -20.95
C ILE A 206 7.08 -6.09 -20.75
N LEU A 207 6.79 -7.33 -20.39
CA LEU A 207 7.81 -8.38 -20.21
C LEU A 207 8.58 -8.65 -21.50
N ARG A 208 7.98 -8.47 -22.69
CA ARG A 208 8.69 -8.63 -23.95
C ARG A 208 9.80 -7.59 -24.16
N VAL A 209 9.62 -6.39 -23.63
CA VAL A 209 10.48 -5.21 -23.87
C VAL A 209 11.33 -4.81 -22.67
N ILE A 210 11.12 -5.41 -21.49
CA ILE A 210 11.94 -5.21 -20.31
C ILE A 210 13.38 -5.69 -20.56
N ARG A 211 14.36 -4.94 -20.04
CA ARG A 211 15.79 -5.19 -20.29
C ARG A 211 16.66 -4.70 -19.11
N PRO A 212 17.72 -5.45 -18.72
CA PRO A 212 18.71 -4.97 -17.77
C PRO A 212 19.67 -3.97 -18.45
N TYR A 213 20.18 -3.03 -17.66
CA TYR A 213 21.28 -2.16 -18.04
C TYR A 213 22.15 -1.86 -16.82
N GLN A 214 23.25 -1.13 -16.99
CA GLN A 214 24.23 -0.87 -15.92
C GLN A 214 23.63 -0.27 -14.65
N ASN A 215 22.62 0.60 -14.76
CA ASN A 215 21.98 1.26 -13.61
C ASN A 215 20.60 0.68 -13.24
N GLY A 216 20.27 -0.54 -13.72
CA GLY A 216 19.10 -1.30 -13.29
C GLY A 216 18.25 -1.86 -14.43
N ILE A 217 16.96 -1.53 -14.47
CA ILE A 217 16.01 -2.04 -15.46
C ILE A 217 15.44 -0.91 -16.31
N CYS A 218 15.30 -1.18 -17.61
CA CYS A 218 14.74 -0.27 -18.61
C CYS A 218 13.80 -1.02 -19.57
N PHE A 219 13.23 -0.30 -20.53
CA PHE A 219 12.39 -0.85 -21.58
C PHE A 219 12.90 -0.42 -22.96
N THR A 220 12.76 -1.27 -23.98
CA THR A 220 13.13 -0.91 -25.36
C THR A 220 12.12 0.07 -25.98
N ASN A 221 12.59 0.98 -26.84
CA ASN A 221 11.78 2.02 -27.51
C ASN A 221 10.49 1.49 -28.18
N ASN A 222 10.55 0.32 -28.82
CA ASN A 222 9.41 -0.31 -29.51
C ASN A 222 8.30 -0.79 -28.55
N GLY A 223 8.56 -0.73 -27.24
CA GLY A 223 7.64 -1.06 -26.16
C GLY A 223 7.03 0.14 -25.47
N MET A 224 7.41 1.37 -25.84
CA MET A 224 7.03 2.60 -25.13
C MET A 224 5.52 2.66 -24.84
N HIS A 225 4.66 2.40 -25.82
CA HIS A 225 3.20 2.48 -25.64
C HIS A 225 2.64 1.48 -24.61
N ALA A 226 3.28 0.33 -24.39
CA ALA A 226 2.87 -0.58 -23.32
C ALA A 226 3.25 -0.05 -21.94
N VAL A 227 4.37 0.68 -21.86
CA VAL A 227 4.79 1.38 -20.64
C VAL A 227 3.89 2.61 -20.39
N GLU A 228 3.46 3.31 -21.44
CA GLU A 228 2.44 4.37 -21.32
C GLU A 228 1.12 3.82 -20.76
N ASP A 229 0.64 2.69 -21.28
CA ASP A 229 -0.58 2.02 -20.81
C ASP A 229 -0.49 1.61 -19.33
N TYR A 230 0.68 1.11 -18.90
CA TYR A 230 0.97 0.88 -17.48
C TYR A 230 0.81 2.15 -16.63
N ILE A 231 1.33 3.30 -17.08
CA ILE A 231 1.21 4.57 -16.35
C ILE A 231 -0.24 5.06 -16.31
N VAL A 232 -0.98 4.92 -17.41
CA VAL A 232 -2.42 5.27 -17.47
C VAL A 232 -3.22 4.38 -16.51
N SER A 233 -3.00 3.08 -16.55
CA SER A 233 -3.65 2.10 -15.67
C SER A 233 -3.37 2.41 -14.19
N ARG A 234 -2.11 2.70 -13.86
CA ARG A 234 -1.70 3.11 -12.51
C ARG A 234 -2.42 4.38 -12.08
N TYR A 235 -2.46 5.40 -12.92
CA TYR A 235 -3.18 6.65 -12.63
C TYR A 235 -4.67 6.40 -12.36
N GLN A 236 -5.31 5.57 -13.17
CA GLN A 236 -6.74 5.25 -13.02
C GLN A 236 -7.01 4.46 -11.73
N MET A 237 -6.16 3.49 -11.38
CA MET A 237 -6.26 2.76 -10.11
C MET A 237 -6.17 3.69 -8.89
N TYR A 238 -5.26 4.66 -8.93
CA TYR A 238 -5.11 5.64 -7.86
C TYR A 238 -6.39 6.47 -7.68
N GLN A 239 -6.92 7.03 -8.76
CA GLN A 239 -8.11 7.88 -8.69
C GLN A 239 -9.38 7.11 -8.31
N GLN A 240 -9.55 5.89 -8.82
CA GLN A 240 -10.81 5.16 -8.70
C GLN A 240 -10.86 4.24 -7.49
N VAL A 241 -9.73 3.64 -7.10
CA VAL A 241 -9.67 2.64 -6.03
C VAL A 241 -9.00 3.23 -4.79
N TYR A 242 -7.69 3.55 -4.87
CA TYR A 242 -6.91 3.89 -3.68
C TYR A 242 -7.36 5.20 -3.04
N PHE A 243 -7.68 6.22 -3.85
CA PHE A 243 -8.14 7.52 -3.35
C PHE A 243 -9.65 7.63 -3.21
N HIS A 244 -10.37 6.51 -3.32
CA HIS A 244 -11.82 6.52 -3.20
C HIS A 244 -12.24 7.05 -1.82
N ARG A 245 -13.03 8.12 -1.81
CA ARG A 245 -13.39 8.88 -0.59
C ARG A 245 -13.98 8.03 0.53
N VAL A 246 -14.69 6.95 0.20
CA VAL A 246 -15.29 6.06 1.21
C VAL A 246 -14.25 5.13 1.81
N GLY A 247 -13.26 4.67 1.04
CA GLY A 247 -12.15 3.85 1.55
C GLY A 247 -11.35 4.64 2.58
N ARG A 248 -10.92 5.85 2.18
CA ARG A 248 -10.25 6.81 3.07
C ARG A 248 -11.08 7.17 4.31
N SER A 249 -12.40 7.26 4.18
CA SER A 249 -13.25 7.45 5.36
C SER A 249 -13.20 6.28 6.34
N MET A 250 -13.13 5.04 5.85
CA MET A 250 -13.05 3.87 6.71
C MET A 250 -11.67 3.79 7.39
N GLU A 251 -10.61 4.21 6.71
CA GLU A 251 -9.27 4.35 7.30
C GLU A 251 -9.22 5.41 8.41
N VAL A 252 -9.85 6.58 8.20
CA VAL A 252 -10.00 7.59 9.25
C VAL A 252 -10.72 7.02 10.48
N ILE A 253 -11.83 6.29 10.27
CA ILE A 253 -12.56 5.65 11.37
C ILE A 253 -11.68 4.63 12.08
N LEU A 254 -10.95 3.80 11.33
CA LEU A 254 -10.04 2.80 11.89
C LEU A 254 -8.93 3.43 12.72
N HIS A 255 -8.34 4.53 12.22
CA HIS A 255 -7.31 5.26 12.93
C HIS A 255 -7.81 5.79 14.28
N HIS A 256 -8.93 6.52 14.26
CA HIS A 256 -9.53 7.05 15.49
C HIS A 256 -10.05 5.97 16.43
N LEU A 257 -10.54 4.84 15.89
CA LEU A 257 -10.96 3.67 16.66
C LEU A 257 -9.80 3.14 17.50
N LEU A 258 -8.64 2.92 16.85
CA LEU A 258 -7.47 2.38 17.53
C LEU A 258 -6.80 3.40 18.46
N GLU A 259 -6.76 4.67 18.09
CA GLU A 259 -6.31 5.75 18.97
C GLU A 259 -7.19 5.86 20.23
N ARG A 260 -8.52 5.81 20.06
CA ARG A 260 -9.45 5.79 21.20
C ARG A 260 -9.27 4.54 22.05
N ALA A 261 -9.10 3.38 21.43
CA ALA A 261 -8.86 2.14 22.15
C ALA A 261 -7.61 2.23 23.03
N GLN A 262 -6.50 2.79 22.52
CA GLN A 262 -5.29 3.01 23.31
C GLN A 262 -5.55 3.97 24.49
N ALA A 263 -6.27 5.06 24.27
CA ALA A 263 -6.59 6.02 25.33
C ALA A 263 -7.51 5.44 26.43
N VAL A 264 -8.47 4.58 26.06
CA VAL A 264 -9.36 3.90 27.02
C VAL A 264 -8.63 2.77 27.74
N TYR A 265 -7.79 2.01 27.04
CA TYR A 265 -6.98 0.93 27.62
C TYR A 265 -6.05 1.43 28.72
N LYS A 266 -5.37 2.57 28.50
CA LYS A 266 -4.49 3.20 29.50
C LYS A 266 -5.22 3.64 30.78
N LYS A 267 -6.56 3.73 30.76
CA LYS A 267 -7.39 4.01 31.95
C LYS A 267 -7.83 2.74 32.69
N GLY A 268 -7.51 1.55 32.19
CA GLY A 268 -7.80 0.26 32.83
C GLY A 268 -9.18 -0.34 32.52
N ASN A 269 -9.96 0.26 31.63
CA ASN A 269 -11.39 -0.08 31.44
C ASN A 269 -11.71 -0.80 30.13
N LEU A 270 -10.71 -1.35 29.43
CA LEU A 270 -10.91 -1.96 28.12
C LEU A 270 -10.50 -3.42 28.10
N GLN A 271 -11.46 -4.29 27.75
CA GLN A 271 -11.16 -5.67 27.38
C GLN A 271 -10.50 -5.69 26.00
N VAL A 272 -9.40 -6.42 25.88
CA VAL A 272 -8.61 -6.54 24.65
C VAL A 272 -8.02 -7.94 24.58
N THR A 273 -7.81 -8.46 23.37
CA THR A 273 -7.10 -9.74 23.23
C THR A 273 -5.65 -9.62 23.69
N PRO A 274 -5.04 -10.71 24.22
CA PRO A 274 -3.66 -10.66 24.70
C PRO A 274 -2.66 -10.15 23.66
N SER A 275 -2.84 -10.51 22.38
CA SER A 275 -1.96 -10.11 21.28
C SER A 275 -1.95 -8.59 21.06
N LEU A 276 -3.12 -7.92 21.14
CA LEU A 276 -3.20 -6.47 20.92
C LEU A 276 -2.87 -5.67 22.19
N ALA A 277 -3.08 -6.24 23.38
CA ALA A 277 -2.79 -5.59 24.66
C ALA A 277 -1.35 -5.06 24.73
N LYS A 278 -0.36 -5.87 24.32
CA LYS A 278 1.06 -5.51 24.30
C LYS A 278 1.38 -4.28 23.45
N PHE A 279 0.65 -4.10 22.36
CA PHE A 279 0.78 -2.93 21.49
C PHE A 279 0.15 -1.68 22.11
N LEU A 280 -1.01 -1.82 22.76
CA LEU A 280 -1.64 -0.70 23.47
C LEU A 280 -0.80 -0.24 24.68
N GLU A 281 -0.07 -1.17 25.33
CA GLU A 281 0.91 -0.90 26.38
C GLU A 281 2.20 -0.23 25.87
N GLY A 282 2.52 -0.41 24.59
CA GLY A 282 3.78 0.05 23.99
C GLY A 282 4.99 -0.84 24.32
N ASN A 283 4.76 -2.08 24.77
CA ASN A 283 5.80 -3.05 25.12
C ASN A 283 5.56 -4.37 24.39
N TRP A 284 5.93 -4.40 23.10
CA TRP A 284 5.72 -5.54 22.21
C TRP A 284 7.06 -6.06 21.65
N THR A 285 7.11 -7.36 21.36
CA THR A 285 8.23 -8.04 20.71
C THR A 285 7.90 -8.42 19.26
N LEU A 286 8.91 -8.88 18.49
CA LEU A 286 8.64 -9.38 17.14
C LEU A 286 7.67 -10.58 17.15
N GLU A 287 7.75 -11.44 18.16
CA GLU A 287 6.82 -12.57 18.31
C GLU A 287 5.37 -12.09 18.52
N ASP A 288 5.17 -11.02 19.30
CA ASP A 288 3.85 -10.41 19.47
C ASP A 288 3.34 -9.82 18.15
N TYR A 289 4.22 -9.19 17.36
CA TYR A 289 3.89 -8.65 16.04
C TYR A 289 3.45 -9.74 15.06
N LEU A 290 4.15 -10.89 15.06
CA LEU A 290 3.83 -12.02 14.19
C LEU A 290 2.47 -12.67 14.51
N LYS A 291 1.94 -12.45 15.71
CA LYS A 291 0.61 -12.91 16.14
C LYS A 291 -0.54 -11.97 15.72
N LEU A 292 -0.24 -10.80 15.14
CA LEU A 292 -1.25 -9.87 14.67
C LEU A 292 -1.64 -10.12 13.21
N ASP A 293 -2.94 -10.12 12.96
CA ASP A 293 -3.58 -10.16 11.66
C ASP A 293 -4.97 -9.51 11.72
N ASP A 294 -5.67 -9.40 10.58
CA ASP A 294 -6.93 -8.66 10.51
C ASP A 294 -8.00 -9.27 11.42
N GLY A 295 -7.98 -10.59 11.62
CA GLY A 295 -8.93 -11.32 12.47
C GLY A 295 -8.77 -10.98 13.95
N VAL A 296 -7.53 -10.80 14.43
CA VAL A 296 -7.27 -10.30 15.80
C VAL A 296 -7.87 -8.92 15.98
N MET A 297 -7.71 -8.04 15.00
CA MET A 297 -8.23 -6.68 15.06
C MET A 297 -9.77 -6.67 15.03
N GLU A 298 -10.38 -7.38 14.10
CA GLU A 298 -11.84 -7.48 13.96
C GLU A 298 -12.51 -8.10 15.20
N THR A 299 -11.86 -9.06 15.86
CA THR A 299 -12.33 -9.63 17.14
C THR A 299 -12.39 -8.56 18.23
N ASN A 300 -11.35 -7.75 18.35
CA ASN A 300 -11.33 -6.63 19.30
C ASN A 300 -12.41 -5.60 18.96
N PHE A 301 -12.58 -5.25 17.69
CA PHE A 301 -13.62 -4.31 17.26
C PHE A 301 -15.01 -4.82 17.63
N SER A 302 -15.26 -6.13 17.47
CA SER A 302 -16.53 -6.75 17.83
C SER A 302 -16.83 -6.60 19.33
N MET A 303 -15.86 -6.92 20.19
CA MET A 303 -15.98 -6.71 21.64
C MET A 303 -16.22 -5.24 21.98
N TRP A 304 -15.50 -4.33 21.31
CA TRP A 304 -15.58 -2.91 21.59
C TRP A 304 -16.89 -2.25 21.18
N THR A 305 -17.72 -2.90 20.35
CA THR A 305 -19.10 -2.43 20.09
C THR A 305 -19.93 -2.32 21.38
N GLN A 306 -19.60 -3.07 22.43
CA GLN A 306 -20.27 -3.05 23.73
C GLN A 306 -19.42 -2.37 24.82
N ALA A 307 -18.34 -1.68 24.46
CA ALA A 307 -17.52 -0.95 25.44
C ALA A 307 -18.34 0.15 26.12
N GLN A 308 -18.04 0.41 27.40
CA GLN A 308 -18.68 1.48 28.18
C GLN A 308 -18.33 2.88 27.63
N ASP A 309 -17.16 3.02 26.99
CA ASP A 309 -16.78 4.27 26.35
C ASP A 309 -17.62 4.52 25.08
N PRO A 310 -18.45 5.58 25.04
CA PRO A 310 -19.41 5.77 23.96
C PRO A 310 -18.74 6.08 22.61
N ILE A 311 -17.59 6.75 22.62
CA ILE A 311 -16.83 7.05 21.39
C ILE A 311 -16.26 5.76 20.82
N LEU A 312 -15.62 4.94 21.65
CA LEU A 312 -15.05 3.66 21.23
C LEU A 312 -16.12 2.72 20.68
N SER A 313 -17.24 2.60 21.40
CA SER A 313 -18.39 1.79 20.98
C SER A 313 -18.96 2.23 19.64
N ASP A 314 -19.16 3.53 19.44
CA ASP A 314 -19.67 4.06 18.17
C ASP A 314 -18.68 3.84 17.02
N LEU A 315 -17.39 4.17 17.19
CA LEU A 315 -16.38 3.98 16.15
C LEU A 315 -16.23 2.49 15.75
N ALA A 316 -16.28 1.57 16.71
CA ALA A 316 -16.25 0.14 16.44
C ALA A 316 -17.47 -0.30 15.61
N LYS A 317 -18.68 0.16 15.98
CA LYS A 317 -19.91 -0.07 15.22
C LYS A 317 -19.84 0.54 13.82
N ARG A 318 -19.28 1.74 13.68
CA ARG A 318 -19.13 2.40 12.38
C ARG A 318 -18.21 1.62 11.45
N TYR A 319 -17.11 1.10 11.98
CA TYR A 319 -16.17 0.31 11.20
C TYR A 319 -16.83 -1.00 10.75
N LEU A 320 -17.33 -1.81 11.69
CA LEU A 320 -17.89 -3.13 11.39
C LEU A 320 -19.20 -3.09 10.59
N TYR A 321 -20.08 -2.12 10.87
CA TYR A 321 -21.38 -1.98 10.21
C TYR A 321 -21.39 -0.93 9.11
N ARG A 322 -20.20 -0.57 8.62
CA ARG A 322 -19.99 0.27 7.45
C ARG A 322 -20.79 1.58 7.49
N LYS A 323 -20.49 2.42 8.48
CA LYS A 323 -21.04 3.78 8.64
C LYS A 323 -19.92 4.82 8.44
N PRO A 324 -19.45 5.01 7.19
CA PRO A 324 -18.40 5.96 6.88
C PRO A 324 -18.79 7.39 7.26
N LEU A 325 -17.79 8.21 7.55
CA LEU A 325 -17.89 9.66 7.59
C LEU A 325 -18.19 10.20 6.18
N ALA A 326 -18.91 11.32 6.13
CA ALA A 326 -19.00 12.11 4.91
C ALA A 326 -17.70 12.90 4.73
N SER A 327 -17.45 13.38 3.51
CA SER A 327 -16.31 14.27 3.26
C SER A 327 -16.59 15.30 2.16
N VAL A 328 -15.91 16.43 2.28
CA VAL A 328 -15.89 17.50 1.28
C VAL A 328 -14.46 17.83 0.91
N ARG A 329 -14.28 18.27 -0.34
CA ARG A 329 -12.98 18.79 -0.80
C ARG A 329 -12.66 20.11 -0.12
N ILE A 330 -11.40 20.27 0.25
CA ILE A 330 -10.85 21.50 0.82
C ILE A 330 -9.63 21.96 0.02
N ASP A 331 -9.28 23.23 0.19
CA ASP A 331 -8.10 23.88 -0.34
C ASP A 331 -7.48 24.79 0.73
N GLU A 332 -6.30 25.36 0.46
CA GLU A 332 -5.58 26.24 1.40
C GLU A 332 -6.42 27.44 1.88
N GLU A 333 -7.27 28.01 1.03
CA GLU A 333 -8.12 29.13 1.43
C GLU A 333 -9.19 28.68 2.43
N THR A 334 -9.82 27.52 2.17
CA THR A 334 -10.95 27.00 2.95
C THR A 334 -10.54 26.26 4.23
N LYS A 335 -9.27 25.87 4.41
CA LYS A 335 -8.74 25.30 5.66
C LYS A 335 -9.04 26.16 6.89
N ASN A 336 -9.09 27.47 6.74
CA ASN A 336 -9.40 28.40 7.84
C ASN A 336 -10.83 28.25 8.39
N LEU A 337 -11.76 27.66 7.62
CA LEU A 337 -13.13 27.39 8.06
C LEU A 337 -13.23 26.17 8.98
N LEU A 338 -12.20 25.31 9.01
CA LEU A 338 -12.25 24.03 9.73
C LEU A 338 -12.45 24.21 11.24
N SER A 339 -11.85 25.23 11.85
CA SER A 339 -12.04 25.52 13.28
C SER A 339 -13.51 25.80 13.61
N LYS A 340 -14.18 26.58 12.76
CA LYS A 340 -15.61 26.88 12.89
C LYS A 340 -16.46 25.63 12.67
N LEU A 341 -16.17 24.85 11.64
CA LEU A 341 -16.92 23.61 11.36
C LEU A 341 -16.77 22.58 12.48
N LYS A 342 -15.55 22.40 13.01
CA LYS A 342 -15.30 21.54 14.18
C LYS A 342 -16.08 22.02 15.41
N SER A 343 -16.22 23.34 15.61
CA SER A 343 -17.06 23.88 16.70
C SER A 343 -18.55 23.53 16.52
N LEU A 344 -19.09 23.63 15.30
CA LEU A 344 -20.47 23.21 15.02
C LEU A 344 -20.68 21.71 15.26
N ILE A 345 -19.72 20.88 14.83
CA ILE A 345 -19.74 19.43 15.06
C ILE A 345 -19.69 19.09 16.55
N LYS A 346 -18.87 19.83 17.32
CA LYS A 346 -18.81 19.71 18.79
C LYS A 346 -20.13 20.06 19.46
N GLN A 347 -20.78 21.13 19.03
CA GLN A 347 -22.08 21.56 19.55
C GLN A 347 -23.19 20.55 19.22
N ALA A 348 -23.07 19.82 18.11
CA ALA A 348 -23.96 18.73 17.74
C ALA A 348 -23.66 17.40 18.48
N GLY A 349 -22.76 17.39 19.46
CA GLY A 349 -22.48 16.24 20.32
C GLY A 349 -21.36 15.31 19.85
N PHE A 350 -20.66 15.63 18.75
CA PHE A 350 -19.56 14.81 18.24
C PHE A 350 -18.21 15.39 18.63
N ASN A 351 -17.36 14.60 19.30
CA ASN A 351 -15.99 15.04 19.61
C ASN A 351 -15.17 15.22 18.31
N PRO A 352 -14.74 16.44 17.95
CA PRO A 352 -14.04 16.67 16.69
C PRO A 352 -12.74 15.89 16.54
N ASP A 353 -12.09 15.51 17.63
CA ASP A 353 -10.82 14.77 17.60
C ASP A 353 -10.99 13.35 17.03
N TYR A 354 -12.18 12.76 17.18
CA TYR A 354 -12.47 11.38 16.74
C TYR A 354 -13.48 11.30 15.59
N TYR A 355 -14.27 12.35 15.40
CA TYR A 355 -15.31 12.39 14.38
C TYR A 355 -14.96 13.29 13.19
N THR A 356 -13.79 13.92 13.19
CA THR A 356 -13.31 14.71 12.06
C THR A 356 -11.85 14.41 11.76
N ALA A 357 -11.49 14.49 10.49
CA ALA A 357 -10.09 14.41 10.06
C ALA A 357 -9.88 15.27 8.83
N THR A 358 -8.63 15.66 8.61
CA THR A 358 -8.15 16.10 7.31
C THR A 358 -7.22 15.03 6.81
N ASN A 359 -7.46 14.54 5.60
CA ASN A 359 -6.56 13.61 4.96
C ASN A 359 -6.34 14.06 3.52
N SER A 360 -5.08 13.98 3.12
CA SER A 360 -4.63 14.20 1.77
C SER A 360 -4.44 12.85 1.09
N ALA A 361 -4.73 12.76 -0.22
CA ALA A 361 -4.34 11.58 -0.98
C ALA A 361 -2.80 11.40 -1.03
N PHE A 362 -2.03 12.42 -0.63
CA PHE A 362 -0.57 12.38 -0.47
C PHE A 362 -0.11 11.73 0.84
N ASP A 363 -1.02 11.49 1.80
CA ASP A 363 -0.71 10.78 3.05
C ASP A 363 -0.71 9.25 2.84
N GLU A 364 -1.23 8.79 1.70
CA GLU A 364 -1.26 7.40 1.29
C GLU A 364 0.08 6.94 0.71
N PRO A 365 0.44 5.65 0.79
CA PRO A 365 1.72 5.10 0.28
C PRO A 365 1.87 5.16 -1.25
N TYR A 366 0.85 5.67 -1.95
CA TYR A 366 0.76 5.65 -3.40
C TYR A 366 1.42 6.89 -3.97
N ASP A 367 2.74 6.83 -4.13
CA ASP A 367 3.48 7.83 -4.89
C ASP A 367 3.04 7.80 -6.34
N ALA A 368 2.65 8.93 -6.88
CA ALA A 368 2.33 9.02 -8.30
C ALA A 368 3.57 9.45 -9.10
N TYR A 369 3.61 9.05 -10.37
CA TYR A 369 4.84 9.13 -11.17
C TYR A 369 5.30 10.59 -11.29
N LYS A 370 6.50 10.87 -10.80
CA LYS A 370 7.18 12.16 -10.88
C LYS A 370 8.67 11.92 -11.08
N PRO A 371 9.22 12.20 -12.27
CA PRO A 371 10.65 11.99 -12.55
C PRO A 371 11.56 13.05 -11.90
N THR A 372 11.00 13.96 -11.10
CA THR A 372 11.71 15.06 -10.41
C THR A 372 11.39 15.07 -8.90
N GLY A 373 12.29 15.61 -8.07
CA GLY A 373 12.08 15.74 -6.62
C GLY A 373 12.44 14.47 -5.84
N LYS A 374 11.65 14.10 -4.82
CA LYS A 374 11.92 12.92 -3.96
C LYS A 374 12.03 11.60 -4.74
N ASN A 375 11.43 11.52 -5.94
CA ASN A 375 11.42 10.33 -6.80
C ASN A 375 12.41 10.41 -7.99
N ALA A 376 13.31 11.40 -8.02
CA ALA A 376 14.27 11.62 -9.10
C ALA A 376 15.17 10.40 -9.39
N ASN A 377 15.42 9.54 -8.39
CA ASN A 377 16.27 8.36 -8.52
C ASN A 377 15.55 7.13 -9.11
N SER A 378 14.29 7.27 -9.53
CA SER A 378 13.43 6.16 -9.95
C SER A 378 12.75 6.38 -11.33
N GLN A 379 13.42 7.05 -12.25
CA GLN A 379 12.88 7.28 -13.60
C GLN A 379 12.60 5.98 -14.36
N ILE A 380 11.58 6.01 -15.25
CA ILE A 380 11.35 4.93 -16.21
C ILE A 380 12.14 5.25 -17.47
N GLU A 381 13.18 4.47 -17.70
CA GLU A 381 14.12 4.67 -18.81
C GLU A 381 13.72 3.87 -20.06
N ILE A 382 13.75 4.54 -21.21
CA ILE A 382 13.53 3.94 -22.52
C ILE A 382 14.84 3.90 -23.30
N MET A 383 15.34 2.70 -23.56
CA MET A 383 16.56 2.47 -24.35
C MET A 383 16.25 2.62 -25.84
N GLN A 384 17.02 3.49 -26.51
CA GLN A 384 16.99 3.71 -27.95
C GLN A 384 17.87 2.69 -28.68
N ASP A 385 17.76 2.65 -30.02
CA ASP A 385 18.51 1.70 -30.86
C ASP A 385 20.03 1.92 -30.80
N ASP A 386 20.48 3.14 -30.53
CA ASP A 386 21.89 3.50 -30.35
C ASP A 386 22.42 3.22 -28.92
N GLY A 387 21.55 2.70 -28.04
CA GLY A 387 21.87 2.42 -26.64
C GLY A 387 21.72 3.61 -25.70
N SER A 388 21.36 4.79 -26.20
CA SER A 388 21.06 5.95 -25.36
C SER A 388 19.79 5.73 -24.54
N MET A 389 19.74 6.33 -23.35
CA MET A 389 18.62 6.22 -22.42
C MET A 389 17.86 7.53 -22.40
N ILE A 390 16.55 7.47 -22.58
CA ILE A 390 15.67 8.64 -22.53
C ILE A 390 14.53 8.35 -21.56
N GLU A 391 14.29 9.27 -20.61
CA GLU A 391 13.18 9.16 -19.66
C GLU A 391 11.82 9.22 -20.39
N LEU A 392 10.91 8.34 -19.98
CA LEU A 392 9.61 8.13 -20.64
C LEU A 392 8.81 9.41 -20.91
N SER A 393 8.73 10.36 -19.98
CA SER A 393 7.95 11.59 -20.14
C SER A 393 8.55 12.60 -21.12
N GLN A 394 9.84 12.44 -21.47
CA GLN A 394 10.46 13.19 -22.56
C GLN A 394 9.99 12.68 -23.93
N LEU A 395 9.69 11.38 -24.05
CA LEU A 395 9.20 10.75 -25.27
C LEU A 395 7.68 10.78 -25.40
N SER A 396 6.96 10.70 -24.28
CA SER A 396 5.51 10.57 -24.25
C SER A 396 4.80 11.86 -23.81
N PRO A 397 4.07 12.56 -24.71
CA PRO A 397 3.21 13.67 -24.33
C PRO A 397 2.11 13.29 -23.34
N LEU A 398 1.60 12.04 -23.42
CA LEU A 398 0.57 11.52 -22.53
C LEU A 398 1.10 11.38 -21.10
N VAL A 399 2.23 10.71 -20.91
CA VAL A 399 2.86 10.55 -19.60
C VAL A 399 3.27 11.91 -19.05
N ARG A 400 3.78 12.81 -19.89
CA ARG A 400 4.08 14.19 -19.49
C ARG A 400 2.84 14.95 -18.99
N ALA A 401 1.70 14.76 -19.64
CA ALA A 401 0.45 15.41 -19.21
C ALA A 401 -0.06 14.85 -17.88
N LEU A 402 0.17 13.56 -17.60
CA LEU A 402 -0.16 12.96 -16.30
C LEU A 402 0.83 13.42 -15.21
N ASN A 403 2.10 13.65 -15.57
CA ASN A 403 3.12 14.20 -14.69
C ASN A 403 2.77 15.64 -14.25
N GLY A 404 2.48 15.81 -12.97
CA GLY A 404 2.23 17.13 -12.38
C GLY A 404 0.77 17.58 -12.37
N THR A 405 -0.17 16.80 -12.91
CA THR A 405 -1.59 16.95 -12.56
C THR A 405 -1.75 16.81 -11.04
N PHE A 406 -2.65 17.58 -10.41
CA PHE A 406 -2.87 17.50 -8.97
C PHE A 406 -3.41 16.09 -8.62
N GLN A 407 -2.56 15.22 -8.05
CA GLN A 407 -2.83 13.76 -7.99
C GLN A 407 -3.75 13.34 -6.85
N GLY A 408 -4.32 14.29 -6.10
CA GLY A 408 -5.14 14.01 -4.93
C GLY A 408 -5.97 15.20 -4.52
N ASP A 409 -7.20 14.94 -4.05
CA ASP A 409 -7.95 15.95 -3.33
C ASP A 409 -7.66 15.87 -1.82
N GLU A 410 -7.49 17.04 -1.21
CA GLU A 410 -7.56 17.15 0.24
C GLU A 410 -9.01 17.14 0.67
N ARG A 411 -9.30 16.40 1.74
CA ARG A 411 -10.67 16.23 2.24
C ARG A 411 -10.77 16.52 3.71
N PHE A 412 -11.89 17.14 4.08
CA PHE A 412 -12.35 17.21 5.46
C PHE A 412 -13.45 16.17 5.68
N PHE A 413 -13.22 15.26 6.60
CA PHE A 413 -14.14 14.19 6.99
C PHE A 413 -14.95 14.59 8.23
N PHE A 414 -16.23 14.21 8.28
CA PHE A 414 -17.16 14.57 9.36
C PHE A 414 -18.38 13.63 9.41
N PRO A 415 -19.17 13.60 10.50
CA PRO A 415 -20.35 12.74 10.61
C PRO A 415 -21.37 13.04 9.51
N LYS A 416 -21.87 12.00 8.83
CA LYS A 416 -22.82 12.16 7.71
C LYS A 416 -24.11 12.91 8.10
N ILE A 417 -24.53 12.81 9.36
CA ILE A 417 -25.70 13.52 9.91
C ILE A 417 -25.57 15.05 9.78
N MET A 418 -24.36 15.61 9.69
CA MET A 418 -24.18 17.04 9.44
C MET A 418 -24.74 17.50 8.08
N LEU A 419 -25.08 16.57 7.18
CA LEU A 419 -25.70 16.83 5.87
C LEU A 419 -27.15 16.34 5.81
N SER A 420 -27.77 15.91 6.91
CA SER A 420 -29.18 15.51 6.87
C SER A 420 -30.09 16.72 6.69
N HIS A 421 -31.13 16.51 5.89
CA HIS A 421 -32.27 17.39 5.72
C HIS A 421 -33.49 16.50 5.97
N ASP A 422 -33.86 16.28 7.23
CA ASP A 422 -35.07 15.54 7.54
C ASP A 422 -36.17 16.55 7.84
N GLU A 423 -36.86 17.00 6.79
CA GLU A 423 -37.94 18.01 6.90
C GLU A 423 -39.17 17.47 7.64
N ASP A 424 -39.31 16.14 7.71
CA ASP A 424 -40.48 15.46 8.29
C ASP A 424 -40.35 15.20 9.80
N GLN A 425 -39.15 15.29 10.38
CA GLN A 425 -38.92 15.15 11.83
C GLN A 425 -37.84 16.14 12.32
N PRO A 426 -38.23 17.36 12.73
CA PRO A 426 -37.27 18.36 13.19
C PRO A 426 -36.50 17.87 14.42
N GLN A 427 -35.18 17.81 14.30
CA GLN A 427 -34.26 17.43 15.36
C GLN A 427 -33.78 18.68 16.11
N ILE A 428 -33.46 18.51 17.40
CA ILE A 428 -32.98 19.59 18.28
C ILE A 428 -31.74 20.31 17.69
N PHE A 429 -30.95 19.61 16.86
CA PHE A 429 -29.70 20.11 16.29
C PHE A 429 -29.81 20.63 14.85
N ASP A 430 -30.99 20.63 14.21
CA ASP A 430 -31.17 21.06 12.82
C ASP A 430 -30.60 22.46 12.52
N PRO A 431 -30.75 23.48 13.39
CA PRO A 431 -30.14 24.79 13.15
C PRO A 431 -28.61 24.74 13.01
N LEU A 432 -27.94 23.81 13.71
CA LEU A 432 -26.49 23.61 13.58
C LEU A 432 -26.14 22.92 12.26
N TYR A 433 -26.95 21.95 11.83
CA TYR A 433 -26.77 21.25 10.56
C TYR A 433 -26.93 22.22 9.39
N GLU A 434 -27.97 23.05 9.39
CA GLU A 434 -28.16 24.09 8.39
C GLU A 434 -27.00 25.10 8.35
N GLN A 435 -26.48 25.50 9.53
CA GLN A 435 -25.31 26.38 9.60
C GLN A 435 -24.06 25.74 9.01
N PHE A 436 -23.85 24.44 9.24
CA PHE A 436 -22.75 23.68 8.66
C PHE A 436 -22.88 23.60 7.13
N GLN A 437 -24.07 23.24 6.65
CA GLN A 437 -24.36 23.01 5.23
C GLN A 437 -24.21 24.28 4.38
N LYS A 438 -24.40 25.47 4.96
CA LYS A 438 -24.10 26.76 4.30
C LYS A 438 -22.68 26.84 3.72
N TYR A 439 -21.72 26.13 4.33
CA TYR A 439 -20.33 26.10 3.85
C TYR A 439 -20.07 24.98 2.85
N VAL A 440 -21.00 24.05 2.63
CA VAL A 440 -20.84 22.89 1.76
C VAL A 440 -21.63 23.09 0.47
N LYS A 441 -20.93 23.12 -0.67
CA LYS A 441 -21.58 23.22 -1.99
C LYS A 441 -20.87 22.33 -3.00
N ASN A 442 -21.64 21.47 -3.69
CA ASN A 442 -21.14 20.57 -4.73
C ASN A 442 -19.94 19.71 -4.27
N GLY A 443 -20.01 19.19 -3.04
CA GLY A 443 -18.97 18.35 -2.45
C GLY A 443 -17.64 19.08 -2.15
N ALA A 444 -17.66 20.40 -2.05
CA ALA A 444 -16.50 21.22 -1.68
C ALA A 444 -16.89 22.26 -0.62
N LEU A 445 -15.90 22.65 0.19
CA LEU A 445 -16.05 23.70 1.17
C LEU A 445 -15.99 25.09 0.50
N ARG A 446 -16.81 26.05 0.95
CA ARG A 446 -16.85 27.42 0.43
C ARG A 446 -17.16 28.44 1.51
N TYR A 447 -16.61 29.63 1.36
CA TYR A 447 -17.01 30.79 2.15
C TYR A 447 -18.39 31.31 1.74
N LEU A 448 -19.19 31.73 2.72
CA LEU A 448 -20.47 32.42 2.52
C LEU A 448 -20.30 33.81 1.86
N ARG A 449 -19.22 34.50 2.19
CA ARG A 449 -18.73 35.71 1.51
C ARG A 449 -17.22 35.56 1.40
N ARG A 450 -16.66 35.68 0.19
CA ARG A 450 -15.20 35.58 -0.01
C ARG A 450 -14.51 36.60 0.91
N PRO A 451 -13.50 36.21 1.71
CA PRO A 451 -12.68 37.18 2.41
C PRO A 451 -12.08 38.14 1.38
N LYS A 452 -12.08 39.45 1.66
CA LYS A 452 -11.38 40.42 0.80
C LYS A 452 -9.92 39.98 0.76
N ARG A 453 -9.40 39.65 -0.43
CA ARG A 453 -7.96 39.41 -0.62
C ARG A 453 -7.23 40.66 -0.15
N GLU A 454 -6.51 40.57 0.96
CA GLU A 454 -5.49 41.55 1.26
C GLU A 454 -4.50 41.49 0.11
N GLN A 455 -4.47 42.55 -0.70
CA GLN A 455 -3.40 42.78 -1.66
C GLN A 455 -2.12 42.87 -0.84
N LYS A 456 -1.34 41.79 -0.78
CA LYS A 456 0.05 41.86 -0.36
C LYS A 456 0.73 42.84 -1.31
N LYS A 457 1.04 44.04 -0.80
CA LYS A 457 1.91 45.02 -1.44
C LYS A 457 3.33 44.47 -1.51
#